data_AF-A0A951SDY6-F1
#
_entry.id   AF-A0A951SDY6-F1
#
_cell.length_a   1.000
_cell.length_b   1.000
_cell.length_c   1.000
_cell.angle_alpha   90.00
_cell.angle_beta   90.00
_cell.angle_gamma   90.00
#
_symmetry.space_group_name_H-M   'P 1'
#
loop_
_entity.id
_entity.type
_entity.pdbx_description
1 polymer ?
#
loop_
_entity_poly.entity_id
_entity_poly.type
_entity_poly.pdbx_seq_one_letter_code
_entity_poly.pdbx_strand_id
1 'polypeptide(L)'
;MNEEESVKKTYPSEPDSDGFFFASPEEEEQGIKTRDYKNGSAVKQMTLSNGKIALIRKLKGRDFVETKKRIQNDNTLDFETANMSVAVSIDGKQEPVEFYLDDLWQGDYAKLMIAYSGLNF
;
A
#
# COMPACT_ATOMS: atom_id res chain seq x y z
N MET A 1 4.52 10.43 40.30
CA MET A 1 3.78 9.31 39.69
C MET A 1 2.77 9.97 38.76
N ASN A 2 3.15 10.17 37.50
CA ASN A 2 2.22 10.66 36.49
C ASN A 2 1.99 9.48 35.57
N GLU A 3 0.90 8.76 35.83
CA GLU A 3 0.34 7.84 34.86
C GLU A 3 -0.12 8.73 33.70
N GLU A 4 0.67 8.78 32.62
CA GLU A 4 0.14 9.22 31.34
C GLU A 4 -1.09 8.34 31.09
N GLU A 5 -2.27 8.97 31.05
CA GLU A 5 -3.49 8.32 30.56
C GLU A 5 -3.15 7.79 29.18
N SER A 6 -2.81 6.50 29.11
CA SER A 6 -2.56 5.85 27.84
C SER A 6 -3.88 5.90 27.08
N VAL A 7 -3.94 6.78 26.08
CA VAL A 7 -5.10 6.89 25.20
C VAL A 7 -5.31 5.50 24.64
N LYS A 8 -6.40 4.86 25.07
CA LYS A 8 -6.71 3.49 24.67
C LYS A 8 -6.93 3.50 23.16
N LYS A 9 -5.93 3.06 22.41
CA LYS A 9 -5.99 3.02 20.96
C LYS A 9 -7.12 2.10 20.52
N THR A 10 -8.02 2.62 19.69
CA THR A 10 -9.13 1.87 19.10
C THR A 10 -8.88 1.69 17.61
N TYR A 11 -9.26 0.53 17.07
CA TYR A 11 -9.10 0.18 15.67
C TYR A 11 -10.45 -0.19 15.05
N PRO A 12 -10.78 0.31 13.84
CA PRO A 12 -10.02 1.31 13.08
C PRO A 12 -9.88 2.64 13.84
N SER A 13 -8.76 3.35 13.64
CA SER A 13 -8.56 4.67 14.26
C SER A 13 -9.53 5.69 13.68
N GLU A 14 -9.68 6.84 14.34
CA GLU A 14 -10.34 7.97 13.70
C GLU A 14 -9.56 8.39 12.44
N PRO A 15 -10.25 8.72 11.33
CA PRO A 15 -9.59 9.24 10.14
C PRO A 15 -8.98 10.63 10.38
N ASP A 16 -7.83 10.88 9.77
CA ASP A 16 -7.22 12.21 9.71
C ASP A 16 -7.97 13.16 8.75
N SER A 17 -7.47 14.39 8.59
CA SER A 17 -8.09 15.41 7.73
C SER A 17 -8.23 14.99 6.26
N ASP A 18 -7.38 14.06 5.80
CA ASP A 18 -7.41 13.52 4.44
C ASP A 18 -8.26 12.25 4.33
N GLY A 19 -8.86 11.82 5.45
CA GLY A 19 -9.73 10.65 5.55
C GLY A 19 -8.97 9.34 5.69
N PHE A 20 -7.69 9.38 6.08
CA PHE A 20 -6.88 8.19 6.30
C PHE A 20 -6.89 7.75 7.77
N PHE A 21 -7.02 6.45 8.02
CA PHE A 21 -7.04 5.85 9.35
C PHE A 21 -6.13 4.62 9.42
N PHE A 22 -5.76 4.16 10.61
CA PHE A 22 -5.11 2.86 10.80
C PHE A 22 -6.16 1.79 11.00
N ALA A 23 -6.18 0.74 10.17
CA ALA A 23 -7.21 -0.30 10.29
C ALA A 23 -6.91 -1.31 11.41
N SER A 24 -5.64 -1.47 11.77
CA SER A 24 -5.19 -2.43 12.78
C SER A 24 -3.94 -1.91 13.53
N PRO A 25 -3.59 -2.52 14.68
CA PRO A 25 -2.33 -2.21 15.37
C PRO A 25 -1.10 -2.46 14.52
N GLU A 26 -1.11 -3.51 13.70
CA GLU A 26 -0.01 -3.85 12.79
C GLU A 26 0.16 -2.78 11.70
N GLU A 27 -0.94 -2.28 11.14
CA GLU A 27 -0.91 -1.18 10.19
C GLU A 27 -0.35 0.10 10.81
N GLU A 28 -0.70 0.39 12.07
CA GLU A 28 -0.13 1.52 12.80
C GLU A 28 1.39 1.36 13.00
N GLU A 29 1.84 0.18 13.44
CA GLU A 29 3.27 -0.12 13.64
C GLU A 29 4.07 0.02 12.33
N GLN A 30 3.49 -0.39 11.21
CA GLN A 30 4.12 -0.30 9.90
C GLN A 30 3.98 1.08 9.23
N GLY A 31 3.19 2.00 9.80
CA GLY A 31 2.91 3.31 9.22
C GLY A 31 2.03 3.25 7.97
N ILE A 32 1.17 2.24 7.87
CA ILE A 32 0.26 2.00 6.75
C ILE A 32 -1.10 2.59 7.11
N LYS A 33 -1.51 3.65 6.43
CA LYS A 33 -2.84 4.23 6.60
C LYS A 33 -3.78 3.77 5.50
N THR A 34 -5.05 3.58 5.81
CA THR A 34 -6.11 3.16 4.90
C THR A 34 -7.13 4.28 4.71
N ARG A 35 -7.65 4.44 3.50
CA ARG A 35 -8.80 5.30 3.18
C ARG A 35 -9.79 4.55 2.31
N ASP A 36 -11.02 4.47 2.80
CA ASP A 36 -12.14 3.87 2.08
C ASP A 36 -12.97 4.93 1.36
N TYR A 37 -13.47 4.57 0.19
CA TYR A 37 -14.33 5.42 -0.63
C TYR A 37 -15.73 4.84 -0.72
N LYS A 38 -16.74 5.71 -0.80
CA LYS A 38 -18.17 5.31 -0.89
C LYS A 38 -18.50 4.36 -2.05
N ASN A 39 -17.67 4.32 -3.09
CA ASN A 39 -17.84 3.44 -4.24
C ASN A 39 -17.19 2.05 -4.05
N GLY A 40 -16.78 1.69 -2.83
CA GLY A 40 -16.13 0.42 -2.50
C GLY A 40 -14.66 0.33 -2.92
N SER A 41 -14.07 1.42 -3.42
CA SER A 41 -12.62 1.51 -3.63
C SER A 41 -11.93 1.81 -2.29
N ALA A 42 -10.66 1.46 -2.19
CA ALA A 42 -9.83 1.76 -1.03
C ALA A 42 -8.41 2.08 -1.50
N VAL A 43 -7.70 2.89 -0.72
CA VAL A 43 -6.29 3.22 -0.94
C VAL A 43 -5.55 3.09 0.39
N LYS A 44 -4.38 2.45 0.37
CA LYS A 44 -3.42 2.49 1.46
C LYS A 44 -2.29 3.47 1.14
N GLN A 45 -1.79 4.16 2.15
CA GLN A 45 -0.70 5.13 2.06
C GLN A 45 0.39 4.78 3.08
N MET A 46 1.65 4.89 2.67
CA MET A 46 2.80 4.76 3.58
C MET A 46 3.96 5.67 3.14
N THR A 47 4.83 6.00 4.08
CA THR A 47 6.11 6.65 3.81
C THR A 47 7.21 5.60 3.78
N LEU A 48 7.95 5.55 2.67
CA LEU A 48 9.08 4.65 2.48
C LEU A 48 10.31 5.20 3.21
N SER A 49 11.30 4.36 3.49
CA SER A 49 12.52 4.75 4.22
C SER A 49 13.32 5.86 3.53
N ASN A 50 13.18 6.02 2.21
CA ASN A 50 13.77 7.11 1.43
C ASN A 50 12.94 8.42 1.44
N GLY A 51 11.87 8.48 2.25
CA GLY A 51 11.01 9.64 2.42
C GLY A 51 9.91 9.79 1.36
N LYS A 52 9.89 8.94 0.33
CA LYS A 52 8.86 8.96 -0.71
C LYS A 52 7.52 8.44 -0.18
N ILE A 53 6.43 8.91 -0.76
CA ILE A 53 5.07 8.45 -0.41
C ILE A 53 4.62 7.40 -1.40
N ALA A 54 4.29 6.21 -0.89
CA ALA A 54 3.66 5.16 -1.66
C ALA A 54 2.14 5.15 -1.43
N LEU A 55 1.38 5.06 -2.51
CA LEU A 55 -0.05 4.83 -2.51
C LEU A 55 -0.35 3.50 -3.21
N ILE A 56 -1.16 2.67 -2.56
CA ILE A 56 -1.55 1.36 -3.04
C ILE A 56 -3.07 1.34 -3.17
N ARG A 57 -3.58 1.23 -4.39
CA ARG A 57 -5.03 1.20 -4.62
C ARG A 57 -5.56 -0.22 -4.65
N LYS A 58 -6.81 -0.37 -4.23
CA LYS A 58 -7.59 -1.59 -4.48
C LYS A 58 -7.82 -1.76 -5.97
N LEU A 59 -7.43 -2.91 -6.51
CA LEU A 59 -7.60 -3.28 -7.90
C LEU A 59 -9.04 -3.72 -8.17
N LYS A 60 -9.47 -3.51 -9.41
CA LYS A 60 -10.74 -4.00 -9.97
C LYS A 60 -10.44 -5.09 -10.99
N GLY A 61 -11.43 -5.92 -11.32
CA GLY A 61 -11.26 -6.98 -12.32
C GLY A 61 -10.74 -6.49 -13.68
N ARG A 62 -11.01 -5.24 -14.07
CA ARG A 62 -10.46 -4.63 -15.30
C ARG A 62 -8.94 -4.45 -15.27
N ASP A 63 -8.35 -4.29 -14.10
CA ASP A 63 -6.90 -4.09 -13.93
C ASP A 63 -6.11 -5.37 -14.27
N PHE A 64 -6.77 -6.54 -14.23
CA PHE A 64 -6.19 -7.81 -14.65
C PHE A 64 -5.74 -7.83 -16.12
N VAL A 65 -6.37 -7.02 -16.98
CA VAL A 65 -5.95 -6.86 -18.38
C VAL A 65 -4.56 -6.21 -18.45
N GLU A 66 -4.29 -5.25 -17.56
CA GLU A 66 -2.99 -4.58 -17.49
C GLU A 66 -1.92 -5.50 -16.90
N THR A 67 -2.24 -6.23 -15.83
CA THR A 67 -1.36 -7.26 -15.26
C THR A 67 -0.94 -8.28 -16.32
N LYS A 68 -1.88 -8.78 -17.13
CA LYS A 68 -1.59 -9.72 -18.22
C LYS A 68 -0.62 -9.15 -19.25
N LYS A 69 -0.80 -7.89 -19.66
CA LYS A 69 0.10 -7.24 -20.63
C LYS A 69 1.53 -7.15 -20.09
N ARG A 70 1.69 -6.83 -18.80
CA ARG A 70 3.02 -6.74 -18.16
C ARG A 70 3.74 -8.08 -18.15
N ILE A 71 3.07 -9.15 -17.71
CA ILE A 71 3.62 -10.51 -17.70
C ILE A 71 3.95 -10.99 -19.13
N GLN A 72 3.18 -10.57 -20.14
CA GLN A 72 3.48 -10.93 -21.55
C GLN A 72 4.69 -10.18 -22.11
N ASN A 73 4.94 -8.96 -21.64
CA ASN A 73 6.06 -8.13 -22.09
C ASN A 73 7.36 -8.46 -21.35
N ASP A 74 7.25 -8.95 -20.12
CA ASP A 74 8.38 -9.39 -19.31
C ASP A 74 8.07 -10.74 -18.65
N ASN A 75 8.71 -11.79 -19.18
CA ASN A 75 8.52 -13.16 -18.75
C ASN A 75 9.23 -13.50 -17.43
N THR A 76 9.96 -12.57 -16.85
CA THR A 76 10.58 -12.72 -15.52
C THR A 76 9.65 -12.28 -14.39
N LEU A 77 8.57 -11.55 -14.71
CA LEU A 77 7.62 -11.07 -13.71
C LEU A 77 6.64 -12.17 -13.31
N ASP A 78 6.54 -12.40 -12.01
CA ASP A 78 5.44 -13.18 -11.46
C ASP A 78 4.14 -12.37 -11.36
N PHE A 79 3.06 -13.09 -11.07
CA PHE A 79 1.72 -12.51 -11.02
C PHE A 79 1.56 -11.49 -9.89
N GLU A 80 2.16 -11.72 -8.72
CA GLU A 80 2.05 -10.82 -7.57
C GLU A 80 2.76 -9.50 -7.84
N THR A 81 4.00 -9.58 -8.33
CA THR A 81 4.82 -8.41 -8.66
C THR A 81 4.16 -7.59 -9.77
N ALA A 82 3.65 -8.26 -10.81
CA ALA A 82 2.91 -7.60 -11.88
C ALA A 82 1.65 -6.88 -11.37
N ASN A 83 0.85 -7.48 -10.48
CA ASN A 83 -0.32 -6.78 -9.93
C ASN A 83 0.05 -5.65 -8.98
N MET A 84 1.04 -5.85 -8.12
CA MET A 84 1.53 -4.81 -7.23
C MET A 84 1.99 -3.60 -8.05
N SER A 85 2.65 -3.84 -9.18
CA SER A 85 3.06 -2.79 -10.13
C SER A 85 1.91 -1.98 -10.74
N VAL A 86 0.72 -2.57 -10.82
CA VAL A 86 -0.51 -1.91 -11.29
C VAL A 86 -1.22 -1.17 -10.16
N ALA A 87 -1.02 -1.61 -8.91
CA ALA A 87 -1.65 -1.06 -7.72
C ALA A 87 -0.87 0.09 -7.07
N VAL A 88 0.47 0.03 -7.13
CA VAL A 88 1.37 0.94 -6.43
C VAL A 88 1.70 2.16 -7.29
N SER A 89 1.72 3.32 -6.64
CA SER A 89 2.34 4.54 -7.16
C SER A 89 3.24 5.14 -6.09
N ILE A 90 4.40 5.66 -6.48
CA ILE A 90 5.38 6.29 -5.58
C ILE A 90 5.56 7.74 -6.04
N ASP A 91 5.28 8.70 -5.15
CA ASP A 91 5.22 10.14 -5.46
C ASP A 91 4.35 10.47 -6.69
N GLY A 92 3.24 9.73 -6.83
CA GLY A 92 2.30 9.87 -7.95
C GLY A 92 2.76 9.24 -9.28
N LYS A 93 3.95 8.61 -9.33
CA LYS A 93 4.42 7.87 -10.50
C LYS A 93 4.02 6.42 -10.41
N GLN A 94 3.40 5.91 -11.47
CA GLN A 94 3.00 4.51 -11.59
C GLN A 94 3.95 3.81 -12.57
N GLU A 95 5.04 3.26 -12.03
CA GLU A 95 6.02 2.49 -12.80
C GLU A 95 5.98 1.03 -12.36
N PRO A 96 6.50 0.09 -13.17
CA PRO A 96 6.66 -1.29 -12.73
C PRO A 96 7.44 -1.34 -11.40
N VAL A 97 7.03 -2.16 -10.44
CA VAL A 97 7.69 -2.16 -9.10
C VAL A 97 9.14 -2.57 -9.24
N GLU A 98 9.48 -3.33 -10.28
CA GLU A 98 10.85 -3.70 -10.62
C GLU A 98 11.75 -2.49 -10.93
N PHE A 99 11.20 -1.37 -11.42
CA PHE A 99 11.95 -0.11 -11.56
C PHE A 99 12.31 0.52 -10.21
N TYR A 100 11.62 0.11 -9.15
CA TYR A 100 11.90 0.53 -7.79
C TYR A 100 12.59 -0.57 -6.97
N LEU A 101 12.71 -1.82 -7.47
CA LEU A 101 13.32 -2.92 -6.71
C LEU A 101 14.82 -2.68 -6.44
N ASP A 102 15.53 -2.01 -7.36
CA ASP A 102 16.93 -1.62 -7.14
C ASP A 102 17.08 -0.44 -6.16
N ASP A 103 16.03 0.37 -6.02
CA ASP A 103 16.00 1.62 -5.23
C ASP A 103 15.28 1.48 -3.88
N LEU A 104 14.58 0.36 -3.65
CA LEU A 104 13.83 0.07 -2.43
C LEU A 104 14.59 -0.93 -1.57
N TRP A 105 14.76 -0.57 -0.31
CA TRP A 105 15.23 -1.53 0.67
C TRP A 105 14.22 -2.68 0.82
N GLN A 106 14.72 -3.88 1.07
CA GLN A 106 13.89 -5.08 1.25
C GLN A 106 12.74 -4.87 2.26
N GLY A 107 12.98 -4.06 3.31
CA GLY A 107 11.94 -3.71 4.29
C GLY A 107 10.80 -2.87 3.72
N ASP A 108 11.10 -1.90 2.85
CA ASP A 108 10.06 -1.12 2.16
C ASP A 108 9.29 -1.99 1.16
N TYR A 109 9.99 -2.89 0.45
CA TYR A 109 9.33 -3.87 -0.41
C TYR A 109 8.35 -4.76 0.37
N ALA A 110 8.77 -5.29 1.53
CA ALA A 110 7.90 -6.09 2.38
C ALA A 110 6.67 -5.30 2.87
N LYS A 111 6.84 -4.02 3.24
CA LYS A 111 5.72 -3.15 3.61
C LYS A 111 4.74 -2.92 2.47
N LEU A 112 5.24 -2.69 1.25
CA LEU A 112 4.41 -2.58 0.05
C LEU A 112 3.60 -3.85 -0.17
N MET A 113 4.22 -5.03 -0.02
CA MET A 113 3.53 -6.32 -0.13
C MET A 113 2.44 -6.49 0.94
N ILE A 114 2.70 -6.14 2.20
CA ILE A 114 1.68 -6.20 3.27
C ILE A 114 0.47 -5.33 2.93
N ALA A 115 0.70 -4.07 2.54
CA ALA A 115 -0.39 -3.17 2.17
C ALA A 115 -1.14 -3.63 0.91
N TYR A 116 -0.40 -4.09 -0.10
CA TYR A 116 -0.98 -4.63 -1.33
C TYR A 116 -1.88 -5.83 -1.03
N SER A 117 -1.40 -6.80 -0.26
CA SER A 117 -2.16 -7.98 0.13
C SER A 117 -3.40 -7.62 0.92
N GLY A 118 -3.29 -6.75 1.93
CA GLY A 118 -4.43 -6.31 2.74
C GLY A 118 -5.54 -5.57 1.98
N LEU A 119 -5.32 -5.20 0.71
CA LEU A 119 -6.36 -4.63 -0.16
C LEU A 119 -6.88 -5.59 -1.24
N ASN A 120 -6.04 -6.52 -1.70
CA ASN A 120 -6.25 -7.23 -2.97
C ASN A 120 -6.35 -8.76 -2.82
N PHE A 121 -6.16 -9.31 -1.62
CA PHE A 121 -6.34 -10.73 -1.27
C PHE A 121 -7.11 -10.87 0.04
#